data_AF-A0AAI8VIY6-F1
#
_entry.id   AF-A0AAI8VIY6-F1
#
_cell.length_a   1.000
_cell.length_b   1.000
_cell.length_c   1.000
_cell.angle_alpha   90.00
_cell.angle_beta   90.00
_cell.angle_gamma   90.00
#
_symmetry.space_group_name_H-M   'P 1'
#
loop_
_entity.id
_entity.type
_entity.pdbx_description
1 polymer ?
#
loop_
_entity_poly.entity_id
_entity_poly.type
_entity_poly.pdbx_seq_one_letter_code
_entity_poly.pdbx_strand_id
1 'polypeptide(L)'
;MSQPTEPEIVTAIASYRQHIVEHNRQVFAKLVQQAGTAEAPADWGEDDAVEARPGDDPRRIRAPRDVLDRWDDLVALPELALDGTVVEHDGARRAILREQYRAGFVGGLQQQDDDAPPFPADFAMLMAHVDRLKGPGWPLWRENKQQVRFWDGLGDGEEAVAQRVWTDLDELKAKAVETSWEVRAGWECGAGPDATCFLVYFRDADSDDERRRSWARR
;
A
#
# COMPACT_ATOMS: atom_id res chain seq x y z
N MET A 1 -9.60 -21.83 4.36
CA MET A 1 -10.03 -20.78 3.41
C MET A 1 -9.45 -21.07 2.04
N SER A 2 -10.20 -20.82 0.95
CA SER A 2 -9.68 -20.94 -0.42
C SER A 2 -8.81 -19.73 -0.76
N GLN A 3 -7.73 -19.92 -1.52
CA GLN A 3 -6.94 -18.79 -2.04
C GLN A 3 -7.79 -18.00 -3.05
N PRO A 4 -7.68 -16.66 -3.08
CA PRO A 4 -8.36 -15.84 -4.07
C PRO A 4 -7.79 -16.12 -5.47
N THR A 5 -8.67 -16.12 -6.46
CA THR A 5 -8.32 -16.27 -7.87
C THR A 5 -7.83 -14.95 -8.46
N GLU A 6 -7.10 -15.00 -9.58
CA GLU A 6 -6.63 -13.79 -10.28
C GLU A 6 -7.79 -12.83 -10.65
N PRO A 7 -8.94 -13.27 -11.19
CA PRO A 7 -10.06 -12.38 -11.47
C PRO A 7 -10.61 -11.68 -10.21
N GLU A 8 -10.62 -12.35 -9.06
CA GLU A 8 -11.07 -11.76 -7.80
C GLU A 8 -10.09 -10.68 -7.33
N ILE A 9 -8.79 -10.92 -7.44
CA ILE A 9 -7.74 -9.93 -7.10
C ILE A 9 -7.84 -8.72 -8.02
N VAL A 10 -7.94 -8.91 -9.33
CA VAL A 10 -8.09 -7.82 -10.31
C VAL A 10 -9.36 -7.00 -10.05
N THR A 11 -10.46 -7.68 -9.74
CA THR A 11 -11.74 -7.03 -9.39
C THR A 11 -11.63 -6.22 -8.10
N ALA A 12 -10.94 -6.76 -7.08
CA ALA A 12 -10.69 -6.07 -5.83
C ALA A 12 -9.83 -4.81 -6.04
N ILE A 13 -8.77 -4.89 -6.86
CA ILE A 13 -7.93 -3.74 -7.23
C ILE A 13 -8.77 -2.68 -7.96
N ALA A 14 -9.59 -3.07 -8.92
CA ALA A 14 -10.44 -2.14 -9.66
C ALA A 14 -11.46 -1.44 -8.73
N SER A 15 -12.09 -2.20 -7.84
CA SER A 15 -13.04 -1.68 -6.84
C SER A 15 -12.34 -0.72 -5.87
N TYR A 16 -11.14 -1.07 -5.42
CA TYR A 16 -10.30 -0.22 -4.57
C TYR A 16 -9.98 1.10 -5.28
N ARG A 17 -9.53 1.04 -6.53
CA ARG A 17 -9.21 2.24 -7.33
C ARG A 17 -10.41 3.16 -7.46
N GLN A 18 -11.57 2.62 -7.82
CA GLN A 18 -12.80 3.39 -7.93
C GLN A 18 -13.18 4.04 -6.61
N HIS A 19 -13.12 3.30 -5.50
CA HIS A 19 -13.42 3.82 -4.17
C HIS A 19 -12.50 5.00 -3.79
N ILE A 20 -11.19 4.86 -4.02
CA ILE A 20 -10.22 5.92 -3.69
C ILE A 20 -10.42 7.16 -4.57
N VAL A 21 -10.66 6.98 -5.88
CA VAL A 21 -10.97 8.11 -6.78
C VAL A 21 -12.21 8.86 -6.29
N GLU A 22 -13.30 8.14 -5.99
CA GLU A 22 -14.54 8.75 -5.53
C GLU A 22 -14.38 9.46 -4.19
N HIS A 23 -13.75 8.80 -3.21
CA HIS A 23 -13.46 9.38 -1.91
C HIS A 23 -12.64 10.66 -2.04
N ASN A 24 -11.54 10.62 -2.79
CA ASN A 24 -10.68 11.78 -2.99
C ASN A 24 -11.46 12.91 -3.65
N ARG A 25 -12.23 12.64 -4.71
CA ARG A 25 -13.04 13.65 -5.39
C ARG A 25 -14.01 14.33 -4.43
N GLN A 26 -14.68 13.57 -3.56
CA GLN A 26 -15.60 14.11 -2.56
C GLN A 26 -14.88 15.00 -1.52
N VAL A 27 -13.70 14.58 -1.06
CA VAL A 27 -12.89 15.38 -0.12
C VAL A 27 -12.39 16.67 -0.77
N PHE A 28 -11.82 16.59 -1.98
CA PHE A 28 -11.37 17.77 -2.71
C PHE A 28 -12.51 18.71 -3.03
N ALA A 29 -13.71 18.22 -3.34
CA ALA A 29 -14.87 19.08 -3.55
C ALA A 29 -15.18 19.95 -2.32
N LYS A 30 -15.10 19.39 -1.12
CA LYS A 30 -15.29 20.14 0.14
C LYS A 30 -14.16 21.15 0.36
N LEU A 31 -12.91 20.77 0.10
CA LEU A 31 -11.75 21.66 0.27
C LEU A 31 -11.80 22.84 -0.70
N VAL A 32 -12.17 22.60 -1.96
CA VAL A 32 -12.34 23.65 -2.97
C VAL A 32 -13.47 24.60 -2.57
N GLN A 33 -14.58 24.09 -2.05
CA GLN A 33 -15.66 24.91 -1.52
C GLN A 33 -15.18 25.79 -0.36
N GLN A 34 -14.45 25.20 0.60
CA GLN A 34 -13.90 25.94 1.74
C GLN A 34 -12.90 27.02 1.30
N ALA A 35 -11.99 26.68 0.38
CA ALA A 35 -11.02 27.62 -0.17
C ALA A 35 -11.68 28.79 -0.91
N GLY A 36 -12.79 28.55 -1.62
CA GLY A 36 -13.56 29.60 -2.28
C GLY A 36 -14.30 30.55 -1.32
N THR A 37 -14.46 30.15 -0.06
CA THR A 37 -15.10 30.96 1.00
C THR A 37 -14.11 31.53 2.01
N ALA A 38 -12.85 31.14 1.94
CA ALA A 38 -11.82 31.60 2.85
C ALA A 38 -11.36 33.01 2.46
N GLU A 39 -11.24 33.91 3.45
CA GLU A 39 -10.54 35.17 3.26
C GLU A 39 -9.05 34.86 3.04
N ALA A 40 -8.44 35.48 2.02
CA ALA A 40 -7.02 35.36 1.79
C ALA A 40 -6.27 35.84 3.05
N PRO A 41 -5.34 35.06 3.62
CA PRO A 41 -4.64 35.50 4.81
C PRO A 41 -3.82 36.76 4.49
N ALA A 42 -3.85 37.74 5.39
CA ALA A 42 -3.36 39.11 5.15
C ALA A 42 -1.84 39.21 4.88
N ASP A 43 -1.12 38.10 5.00
CA ASP A 43 0.32 37.93 4.94
C ASP A 43 0.82 37.17 3.71
N TRP A 44 -0.05 36.77 2.79
CA TRP A 44 0.36 36.23 1.48
C TRP A 44 0.82 37.38 0.60
N GLY A 45 2.12 37.67 0.63
CA GLY A 45 2.75 38.65 -0.25
C GLY A 45 2.48 38.33 -1.72
N GLU A 46 2.33 39.37 -2.54
CA GLU A 46 2.04 39.30 -3.98
C GLU A 46 3.11 38.56 -4.83
N ASP A 47 4.19 38.07 -4.21
CA ASP A 47 5.38 37.52 -4.89
C ASP A 47 5.32 36.00 -5.18
N ASP A 48 4.35 35.25 -4.65
CA ASP A 48 4.23 33.79 -4.91
C ASP A 48 3.36 33.46 -6.13
N ALA A 49 3.15 34.42 -7.04
CA ALA A 49 2.54 34.16 -8.33
C ALA A 49 3.53 33.37 -9.21
N VAL A 50 3.52 32.04 -9.06
CA VAL A 50 4.30 31.09 -9.86
C VAL A 50 4.23 31.45 -11.34
N GLU A 51 5.36 31.91 -11.90
CA GLU A 51 5.47 32.33 -13.30
C GLU A 51 4.87 31.27 -14.24
N ALA A 52 3.95 31.75 -15.06
CA ALA A 52 3.21 30.98 -16.03
C ALA A 52 4.13 30.35 -17.10
N ARG A 53 4.66 29.15 -16.86
CA ARG A 53 5.29 28.37 -17.94
C ARG A 53 4.24 27.99 -19.00
N PRO A 54 4.51 28.21 -20.30
CA PRO A 54 3.56 27.86 -21.37
C PRO A 54 3.41 26.33 -21.49
N GLY A 55 2.16 25.86 -21.54
CA GLY A 55 1.80 24.44 -21.72
C GLY A 55 0.54 24.01 -20.95
N ASP A 56 -0.16 23.02 -21.48
CA ASP A 56 -1.38 22.38 -20.91
C ASP A 56 -1.05 21.34 -19.81
N ASP A 57 -0.03 21.57 -18.99
CA ASP A 57 0.40 20.60 -17.97
C ASP A 57 -0.76 20.26 -17.00
N PRO A 58 -1.20 18.98 -16.92
CA PRO A 58 -1.86 18.31 -15.80
C PRO A 58 -2.01 19.08 -14.51
N ARG A 59 -0.79 19.35 -14.04
CA ARG A 59 -0.40 19.70 -12.68
C ARG A 59 -0.55 21.19 -12.43
N ARG A 60 -0.84 21.97 -13.47
CA ARG A 60 -1.04 23.40 -13.36
C ARG A 60 -2.43 23.69 -12.78
N ILE A 61 -2.47 23.84 -11.46
CA ILE A 61 -3.60 24.33 -10.68
C ILE A 61 -3.39 25.84 -10.46
N ARG A 62 -4.21 26.69 -11.08
CA ARG A 62 -4.16 28.15 -10.94
C ARG A 62 -5.18 28.66 -9.93
N ALA A 63 -6.27 27.92 -9.76
CA ALA A 63 -7.28 28.15 -8.73
C ALA A 63 -7.69 26.81 -8.11
N PRO A 64 -8.20 26.79 -6.86
CA PRO A 64 -8.67 25.55 -6.22
C PRO A 64 -9.65 24.75 -7.09
N ARG A 65 -10.53 25.45 -7.83
CA ARG A 65 -11.51 24.82 -8.72
C ARG A 65 -10.90 23.98 -9.84
N ASP A 66 -9.70 24.32 -10.30
CA ASP A 66 -9.01 23.59 -11.38
C ASP A 66 -8.77 22.12 -11.01
N VAL A 67 -8.65 21.81 -9.71
CA VAL A 67 -8.51 20.42 -9.22
C VAL A 67 -9.73 19.57 -9.61
N LEU A 68 -10.93 20.14 -9.56
CA LEU A 68 -12.17 19.43 -9.89
C LEU A 68 -12.43 19.44 -11.39
N ASP A 69 -12.15 20.56 -12.06
CA ASP A 69 -12.37 20.70 -13.50
C ASP A 69 -11.43 19.79 -14.31
N ARG A 70 -10.24 19.47 -13.75
CA ARG A 70 -9.22 18.59 -14.36
C ARG A 70 -9.04 17.26 -13.62
N TRP A 71 -10.05 16.84 -12.86
CA TRP A 71 -9.94 15.69 -11.97
C TRP A 71 -9.46 14.42 -12.67
N ASP A 72 -10.05 14.09 -13.83
CA ASP A 72 -9.72 12.87 -14.55
C ASP A 72 -8.28 12.90 -15.11
N ASP A 73 -7.81 14.07 -15.56
CA ASP A 73 -6.41 14.26 -16.00
C ASP A 73 -5.44 14.07 -14.83
N LEU A 74 -5.78 14.59 -13.65
CA LEU A 74 -4.97 14.44 -12.44
C LEU A 74 -4.94 12.99 -11.94
N VAL A 75 -6.06 12.28 -12.02
CA VAL A 75 -6.13 10.85 -11.68
C VAL A 75 -5.29 10.00 -12.63
N ALA A 76 -5.20 10.39 -13.90
CA ALA A 76 -4.38 9.71 -14.88
C ALA A 76 -2.87 9.89 -14.64
N LEU A 77 -2.44 10.86 -13.82
CA LEU A 77 -1.03 11.07 -13.48
C LEU A 77 -0.55 10.02 -12.47
N PRO A 78 0.36 9.12 -12.86
CA PRO A 78 0.86 8.05 -11.99
C PRO A 78 1.54 8.57 -10.74
N GLU A 79 2.20 9.73 -10.83
CA GLU A 79 2.91 10.33 -9.70
C GLU A 79 1.95 10.81 -8.61
N LEU A 80 0.72 11.17 -8.99
CA LEU A 80 -0.30 11.62 -8.05
C LEU A 80 -1.04 10.45 -7.40
N ALA A 81 -1.08 9.26 -8.02
CA ALA A 81 -1.70 8.06 -7.46
C ALA A 81 -3.06 8.33 -6.78
N LEU A 82 -3.92 9.14 -7.43
CA LEU A 82 -5.21 9.58 -6.86
C LEU A 82 -6.27 8.47 -6.89
N ASP A 83 -5.96 7.35 -7.52
CA ASP A 83 -6.72 6.10 -7.45
C ASP A 83 -6.14 5.12 -6.41
N GLY A 84 -5.12 5.54 -5.64
CA GLY A 84 -4.52 4.72 -4.60
C GLY A 84 -3.59 3.61 -5.11
N THR A 85 -3.30 3.55 -6.41
CA THR A 85 -2.38 2.56 -6.96
C THR A 85 -1.19 3.23 -7.63
N VAL A 86 -0.05 2.54 -7.65
CA VAL A 86 1.13 2.96 -8.41
C VAL A 86 1.57 1.80 -9.28
N VAL A 87 1.88 2.12 -10.54
CA VAL A 87 2.49 1.21 -11.50
C VAL A 87 3.64 1.95 -12.18
N GLU A 88 4.86 1.49 -11.92
CA GLU A 88 6.08 1.97 -12.56
C GLU A 88 6.02 1.69 -14.07
N HIS A 89 6.65 2.56 -14.87
CA HIS A 89 6.55 2.46 -16.33
C HIS A 89 7.56 1.48 -16.92
N ASP A 90 8.69 1.29 -16.24
CA ASP A 90 9.77 0.40 -16.68
C ASP A 90 9.50 -1.05 -16.25
N GLY A 91 8.98 -1.85 -17.18
CA GLY A 91 8.69 -3.26 -16.96
C GLY A 91 9.90 -4.12 -16.57
N ALA A 92 11.09 -3.80 -17.08
CA ALA A 92 12.31 -4.55 -16.75
C ALA A 92 12.73 -4.25 -15.31
N ARG A 93 12.71 -2.98 -14.92
CA ARG A 93 12.95 -2.58 -13.53
C ARG A 93 11.94 -3.18 -12.57
N ARG A 94 10.66 -3.23 -12.95
CA ARG A 94 9.60 -3.87 -12.13
C ARG A 94 9.88 -5.34 -11.87
N ALA A 95 10.27 -6.09 -12.88
CA ALA A 95 10.60 -7.50 -12.72
C ALA A 95 11.74 -7.71 -11.71
N ILE A 96 12.78 -6.87 -11.78
CA ILE A 96 13.90 -6.90 -10.82
C ILE A 96 13.41 -6.57 -9.41
N LEU A 97 12.65 -5.49 -9.24
CA LEU A 97 12.16 -5.07 -7.92
C LEU A 97 11.23 -6.11 -7.29
N ARG A 98 10.40 -6.79 -8.08
CA ARG A 98 9.53 -7.88 -7.60
C ARG A 98 10.34 -9.06 -7.09
N GLU A 99 11.39 -9.44 -7.82
CA GLU A 99 12.23 -10.55 -7.41
C GLU A 99 13.05 -10.21 -6.16
N GLN A 100 13.63 -9.00 -6.10
CA GLN A 100 14.33 -8.52 -4.90
C GLN A 100 13.41 -8.51 -3.68
N TYR A 101 12.19 -8.03 -3.85
CA TYR A 101 11.20 -8.00 -2.81
C TYR A 101 10.84 -9.41 -2.34
N ARG A 102 10.58 -10.31 -3.29
CA ARG A 102 10.26 -11.72 -3.00
C ARG A 102 11.40 -12.41 -2.26
N ALA A 103 12.62 -12.24 -2.74
CA ALA A 103 13.82 -12.81 -2.14
C ALA A 103 14.02 -12.28 -0.72
N GLY A 104 13.86 -10.96 -0.50
CA GLY A 104 14.03 -10.35 0.81
C GLY A 104 12.97 -10.82 1.81
N PHE A 105 11.73 -10.93 1.37
CA PHE A 105 10.65 -11.49 2.20
C PHE A 105 10.93 -12.95 2.57
N VAL A 106 11.26 -13.81 1.59
CA VAL A 106 11.51 -15.23 1.84
C VAL A 106 12.75 -15.42 2.70
N GLY A 107 13.84 -14.70 2.44
CA GLY A 107 15.06 -14.74 3.22
C GLY A 107 14.85 -14.25 4.64
N GLY A 108 14.11 -13.16 4.83
CA GLY A 108 13.70 -12.67 6.16
C GLY A 108 12.86 -13.71 6.90
N LEU A 109 11.91 -14.35 6.23
CA LEU A 109 11.05 -15.36 6.83
C LEU A 109 11.83 -16.64 7.22
N GLN A 110 12.73 -17.10 6.35
CA GLN A 110 13.57 -18.29 6.60
C GLN A 110 14.58 -18.10 7.73
N GLN A 111 15.07 -16.88 7.94
CA GLN A 111 15.93 -16.58 9.11
C GLN A 111 15.18 -16.73 10.43
N GLN A 112 13.85 -16.72 10.40
CA GLN A 112 12.99 -16.72 11.59
C GLN A 112 12.28 -18.06 11.80
N ASP A 113 11.91 -18.74 10.72
CA ASP A 113 11.25 -20.05 10.74
C ASP A 113 11.83 -20.94 9.63
N ASP A 114 12.55 -22.00 9.99
CA ASP A 114 13.13 -22.94 9.02
C ASP A 114 12.04 -23.64 8.18
N ASP A 115 10.83 -23.77 8.73
CA ASP A 115 9.64 -24.33 8.06
C ASP A 115 8.75 -23.25 7.42
N ALA A 116 9.32 -22.06 7.18
CA ALA A 116 8.65 -20.95 6.52
C ALA A 116 7.97 -21.37 5.20
N PRO A 117 6.71 -20.99 4.98
CA PRO A 117 6.05 -21.23 3.70
C PRO A 117 6.75 -20.44 2.58
N PRO A 118 6.58 -20.86 1.32
CA PRO A 118 7.00 -20.04 0.20
C PRO A 118 6.21 -18.73 0.16
N PHE A 119 6.74 -17.77 -0.62
CA PHE A 119 6.06 -16.50 -0.86
C PHE A 119 4.60 -16.69 -1.29
N PRO A 120 3.63 -15.95 -0.70
CA PRO A 120 2.21 -16.14 -0.99
C PRO A 120 1.86 -15.88 -2.47
N ALA A 121 1.16 -16.82 -3.09
CA ALA A 121 0.84 -16.77 -4.52
C ALA A 121 -0.16 -15.65 -4.87
N ASP A 122 -1.11 -15.38 -3.98
CA ASP A 122 -2.06 -14.27 -4.08
C ASP A 122 -1.35 -12.91 -3.97
N PHE A 123 -0.38 -12.79 -3.08
CA PHE A 123 0.43 -11.57 -2.97
C PHE A 123 1.34 -11.41 -4.19
N ALA A 124 1.91 -12.48 -4.73
CA ALA A 124 2.63 -12.44 -6.00
C ALA A 124 1.76 -11.96 -7.16
N MET A 125 0.50 -12.42 -7.20
CA MET A 125 -0.50 -11.95 -8.17
C MET A 125 -0.80 -10.47 -7.99
N LEU A 126 -1.00 -10.01 -6.75
CA LEU A 126 -1.19 -8.58 -6.45
C LEU A 126 -0.01 -7.74 -6.97
N MET A 127 1.23 -8.16 -6.66
CA MET A 127 2.44 -7.48 -7.14
C MET A 127 2.56 -7.48 -8.67
N ALA A 128 1.94 -8.43 -9.37
CA ALA A 128 1.93 -8.48 -10.83
C ALA A 128 1.09 -7.34 -11.44
N HIS A 129 0.03 -6.91 -10.75
CA HIS A 129 -0.88 -5.87 -11.22
C HIS A 129 -0.54 -4.47 -10.72
N VAL A 130 -0.07 -4.33 -9.48
CA VAL A 130 0.27 -3.04 -8.87
C VAL A 130 1.62 -3.12 -8.19
N ASP A 131 2.31 -1.99 -8.10
CA ASP A 131 3.63 -1.92 -7.45
C ASP A 131 3.54 -1.32 -6.04
N ARG A 132 2.48 -0.57 -5.73
CA ARG A 132 2.17 0.00 -4.40
C ARG A 132 0.65 0.16 -4.20
N LEU A 133 0.19 0.09 -2.95
CA LEU A 133 -1.19 0.41 -2.55
C LEU A 133 -1.21 1.53 -1.51
N LYS A 134 -1.63 2.72 -1.95
CA LYS A 134 -1.71 3.95 -1.15
C LYS A 134 -3.15 4.27 -0.77
N GLY A 135 -3.38 4.75 0.45
CA GLY A 135 -4.67 5.30 0.85
C GLY A 135 -5.04 6.60 0.13
N PRO A 136 -6.22 7.17 0.50
CA PRO A 136 -6.71 8.42 -0.07
C PRO A 136 -5.78 9.61 0.24
N GLY A 137 -6.02 10.73 -0.44
CA GLY A 137 -5.36 12.02 -0.19
C GLY A 137 -4.29 12.42 -1.22
N TRP A 138 -3.85 13.67 -1.10
CA TRP A 138 -2.78 14.23 -1.94
C TRP A 138 -1.41 13.60 -1.63
N PRO A 139 -0.48 13.47 -2.60
CA PRO A 139 0.87 12.97 -2.36
C PRO A 139 1.57 13.59 -1.14
N LEU A 140 1.53 14.92 -1.01
CA LEU A 140 2.15 15.65 0.11
C LEU A 140 1.68 15.15 1.49
N TRP A 141 0.39 14.86 1.64
CA TRP A 141 -0.16 14.39 2.92
C TRP A 141 0.21 12.94 3.21
N ARG A 142 0.34 12.11 2.16
CA ARG A 142 0.81 10.73 2.29
C ARG A 142 2.29 10.66 2.64
N GLU A 143 3.11 11.52 2.07
CA GLU A 143 4.54 11.64 2.38
C GLU A 143 4.76 12.11 3.82
N ASN A 144 3.93 13.04 4.30
CA ASN A 144 3.93 13.50 5.69
C ASN A 144 3.29 12.52 6.68
N LYS A 145 3.07 11.25 6.27
CA LYS A 145 2.48 10.18 7.08
C LYS A 145 1.13 10.57 7.69
N GLN A 146 0.32 11.39 7.02
CA GLN A 146 -1.02 11.77 7.47
C GLN A 146 -2.12 10.84 6.92
N GLN A 147 -1.75 9.80 6.17
CA GLN A 147 -2.66 8.81 5.63
C GLN A 147 -2.03 7.42 5.67
N VAL A 148 -2.87 6.39 5.81
CA VAL A 148 -2.44 4.99 5.81
C VAL A 148 -2.01 4.57 4.41
N ARG A 149 -0.86 3.90 4.33
CA ARG A 149 -0.41 3.13 3.17
C ARG A 149 -0.54 1.66 3.54
N PHE A 150 -1.32 0.92 2.77
CA PHE A 150 -1.51 -0.52 3.03
C PHE A 150 -0.30 -1.32 2.57
N TRP A 151 0.34 -0.88 1.50
CA TRP A 151 1.57 -1.48 1.01
C TRP A 151 2.50 -0.41 0.43
N ASP A 152 3.65 -0.20 1.07
CA ASP A 152 4.66 0.79 0.63
C ASP A 152 5.26 0.44 -0.74
N GLY A 153 5.23 -0.85 -1.09
CA GLY A 153 5.46 -1.32 -2.44
C GLY A 153 6.90 -1.66 -2.80
N LEU A 154 7.11 -1.78 -4.10
CA LEU A 154 8.39 -2.14 -4.70
C LEU A 154 9.32 -0.91 -4.73
N GLY A 155 10.48 -1.00 -4.08
CA GLY A 155 11.42 0.11 -4.01
C GLY A 155 12.56 -0.10 -3.03
N ASP A 156 12.33 -0.93 -2.01
CA ASP A 156 13.34 -1.34 -1.06
C ASP A 156 14.23 -2.45 -1.65
N GLY A 157 15.51 -2.45 -1.28
CA GLY A 157 16.41 -3.56 -1.59
C GLY A 157 16.07 -4.79 -0.76
N GLU A 158 16.57 -5.96 -1.18
CA GLU A 158 16.34 -7.26 -0.53
C GLU A 158 16.55 -7.22 1.00
N GLU A 159 17.66 -6.65 1.45
CA GLU A 159 18.00 -6.55 2.87
C GLU A 159 16.99 -5.69 3.65
N ALA A 160 16.55 -4.58 3.09
CA ALA A 160 15.56 -3.70 3.73
C ALA A 160 14.19 -4.39 3.82
N VAL A 161 13.82 -5.20 2.81
CA VAL A 161 12.59 -6.02 2.89
C VAL A 161 12.73 -7.11 3.95
N ALA A 162 13.89 -7.78 4.06
CA ALA A 162 14.14 -8.80 5.07
C ALA A 162 14.03 -8.23 6.51
N GLN A 163 14.56 -7.02 6.74
CA GLN A 163 14.48 -6.35 8.05
C GLN A 163 13.05 -6.00 8.49
N ARG A 164 12.09 -5.95 7.57
CA ARG A 164 10.67 -5.70 7.86
C ARG A 164 9.93 -6.96 8.32
N VAL A 165 10.55 -8.13 8.22
CA VAL A 165 10.00 -9.40 8.74
C VAL A 165 10.31 -9.50 10.24
N TRP A 166 9.28 -9.67 11.05
CA TRP A 166 9.32 -9.61 12.51
C TRP A 166 8.89 -10.93 13.16
N THR A 167 9.49 -11.24 14.31
CA THR A 167 9.16 -12.38 15.18
C THR A 167 8.67 -12.01 16.57
N ASP A 168 8.99 -10.81 17.08
CA ASP A 168 8.43 -10.32 18.34
C ASP A 168 7.02 -9.79 18.12
N LEU A 169 6.13 -10.76 17.93
CA LEU A 169 4.72 -10.56 17.64
C LEU A 169 3.91 -10.66 18.93
N ASP A 170 4.49 -10.51 20.11
CA ASP A 170 3.77 -10.74 21.36
C ASP A 170 2.58 -9.79 21.52
N GLU A 171 2.71 -8.53 21.05
CA GLU A 171 1.57 -7.60 20.93
C GLU A 171 0.54 -8.02 19.87
N LEU A 172 0.99 -8.66 18.79
CA LEU A 172 0.16 -9.09 17.67
C LEU A 172 -0.59 -10.39 18.00
N LYS A 173 0.08 -11.32 18.69
CA LYS A 173 -0.44 -12.56 19.29
C LYS A 173 -1.46 -12.24 20.37
N ALA A 174 -1.21 -11.22 21.22
CA ALA A 174 -2.18 -10.76 22.20
C ALA A 174 -3.47 -10.20 21.57
N LYS A 175 -3.40 -9.73 20.31
CA LYS A 175 -4.54 -9.22 19.53
C LYS A 175 -5.17 -10.25 18.59
N ALA A 176 -4.47 -11.34 18.25
CA ALA A 176 -5.00 -12.42 17.43
C ALA A 176 -6.01 -13.23 18.26
N VAL A 177 -7.30 -12.95 18.02
CA VAL A 177 -8.44 -13.37 18.88
C VAL A 177 -8.74 -14.87 18.81
N GLU A 178 -8.16 -15.63 17.88
CA GLU A 178 -8.45 -17.05 17.69
C GLU A 178 -7.40 -17.98 18.31
N THR A 179 -7.82 -18.72 19.33
CA THR A 179 -6.99 -19.63 20.14
C THR A 179 -6.41 -20.84 19.39
N SER A 180 -6.84 -21.11 18.15
CA SER A 180 -6.38 -22.27 17.35
C SER A 180 -5.26 -21.93 16.35
N TRP A 181 -4.93 -20.64 16.17
CA TRP A 181 -3.94 -20.22 15.17
C TRP A 181 -2.70 -19.61 15.84
N GLU A 182 -1.54 -20.18 15.55
CA GLU A 182 -0.23 -19.69 15.98
C GLU A 182 0.30 -18.67 14.97
N VAL A 183 0.55 -17.43 15.40
CA VAL A 183 1.29 -16.45 14.58
C VAL A 183 2.76 -16.85 14.57
N ARG A 184 3.29 -17.19 13.39
CA ARG A 184 4.69 -17.61 13.21
C ARG A 184 5.60 -16.46 12.81
N ALA A 185 5.09 -15.58 11.96
CA ALA A 185 5.84 -14.42 11.48
C ALA A 185 4.89 -13.28 11.09
N GLY A 186 5.40 -12.05 11.13
CA GLY A 186 4.74 -10.86 10.63
C GLY A 186 5.66 -10.11 9.70
N TRP A 187 5.10 -9.29 8.85
CA TRP A 187 5.84 -8.44 7.94
C TRP A 187 5.16 -7.07 7.87
N GLU A 188 5.93 -6.02 8.19
CA GLU A 188 5.44 -4.64 8.07
C GLU A 188 5.24 -4.30 6.60
N CYS A 189 3.99 -4.14 6.19
CA CYS A 189 3.62 -3.93 4.80
C CYS A 189 3.44 -2.48 4.41
N GLY A 190 3.02 -1.66 5.36
CA GLY A 190 2.84 -0.24 5.16
C GLY A 190 2.63 0.47 6.47
N ALA A 191 2.47 1.79 6.42
CA ALA A 191 2.29 2.61 7.61
C ALA A 191 1.45 3.85 7.33
N GLY A 192 0.94 4.46 8.39
CA GLY A 192 0.17 5.69 8.39
C GLY A 192 0.34 6.49 9.68
N PRO A 193 -0.47 7.53 9.89
CA PRO A 193 -0.48 8.26 11.16
C PRO A 193 -0.97 7.32 12.25
N ASP A 194 -0.12 7.13 13.26
CA ASP A 194 -0.37 6.28 14.44
C ASP A 194 -0.76 4.83 14.11
N ALA A 195 -0.39 4.33 12.92
CA ALA A 195 -0.73 2.99 12.47
C ALA A 195 0.39 2.36 11.65
N THR A 196 0.62 1.07 11.89
CA THR A 196 1.47 0.22 11.06
C THR A 196 0.62 -0.94 10.53
N CYS A 197 0.72 -1.21 9.25
CA CYS A 197 0.05 -2.32 8.60
C CYS A 197 0.99 -3.53 8.58
N PHE A 198 0.46 -4.70 8.93
CA PHE A 198 1.20 -5.95 8.91
C PHE A 198 0.46 -6.99 8.08
N LEU A 199 1.20 -7.79 7.32
CA LEU A 199 0.72 -9.13 6.96
C LEU A 199 1.31 -10.13 7.93
N VAL A 200 0.50 -11.11 8.30
CA VAL A 200 0.86 -12.10 9.31
C VAL A 200 0.64 -13.49 8.76
N TYR A 201 1.63 -14.34 9.00
CA TYR A 201 1.57 -15.76 8.68
C TYR A 201 1.10 -16.52 9.91
N PHE A 202 -0.04 -17.19 9.75
CA PHE A 202 -0.63 -18.05 10.76
C PHE A 202 -0.51 -19.52 10.37
N ARG A 203 -0.41 -20.37 11.38
CA ARG A 203 -0.49 -21.82 11.25
C ARG A 203 -1.54 -22.36 12.22
N ASP A 204 -2.33 -23.31 11.75
CA ASP A 204 -3.27 -24.05 12.60
C ASP A 204 -2.47 -24.95 13.56
N ALA A 205 -2.59 -24.69 14.86
CA ALA A 205 -1.87 -25.40 15.91
C ALA A 205 -2.28 -26.89 16.00
N ASP A 206 -3.52 -27.22 15.62
CA ASP A 206 -4.05 -28.58 15.70
C ASP A 206 -3.60 -29.44 14.51
N SER A 207 -3.31 -28.81 13.36
CA SER A 207 -2.80 -29.50 12.16
C SER A 207 -1.41 -30.11 12.34
N ASP A 208 -0.60 -29.50 13.23
CA ASP A 208 0.76 -29.94 13.53
C ASP A 208 0.76 -31.18 14.44
N ASP A 209 -0.23 -31.29 15.32
CA ASP A 209 -0.37 -32.42 16.23
C ASP A 209 -0.85 -33.67 15.48
N GLU A 210 -1.74 -33.52 14.49
CA GLU A 210 -2.13 -34.62 13.60
C GLU A 210 -0.99 -35.07 12.68
N ARG A 211 -0.22 -34.14 12.10
CA ARG A 211 0.98 -34.47 11.33
C ARG A 211 2.04 -35.12 12.22
N ARG A 212 2.40 -34.57 13.38
CA ARG A 212 3.38 -35.20 14.28
C ARG A 212 2.93 -36.60 14.74
N ARG A 213 1.65 -36.80 15.04
CA ARG A 213 1.08 -38.12 15.37
C ARG A 213 1.14 -39.10 14.19
N SER A 214 1.01 -38.65 12.95
CA SER A 214 1.10 -39.52 11.77
C SER A 214 2.53 -39.95 11.45
N TRP A 215 3.54 -39.19 11.90
CA TRP A 215 4.95 -39.52 11.74
C TRP A 215 5.50 -40.37 12.90
N ALA A 216 4.97 -40.20 14.12
CA ALA A 216 5.30 -41.04 15.28
C ALA A 216 4.69 -42.46 15.23
N ARG A 217 3.80 -42.73 14.26
CA ARG A 217 3.16 -44.04 14.03
C ARG A 217 3.74 -44.82 12.83
N ARG A 218 4.88 -44.40 12.28
CA ARG A 218 5.63 -45.14 11.26
C ARG A 218 6.86 -45.80 11.85
#